data_AF-A0A9X0BG67-F1
#
_entry.id   AF-A0A9X0BG67-F1
#
_cell.length_a   1.000
_cell.length_b   1.000
_cell.length_c   1.000
_cell.angle_alpha   90.00
_cell.angle_beta   90.00
_cell.angle_gamma   90.00
#
_symmetry.space_group_name_H-M   'P 1'
#
loop_
_entity.id
_entity.type
_entity.pdbx_description
1 polymer ?
#
loop_
_entity_poly.entity_id
_entity_poly.type
_entity_poly.pdbx_seq_one_letter_code
_entity_poly.pdbx_strand_id
1 'polypeptide(L)'
;MTAQNACRTRLWQIWPFGLLRIDCQKADFKVHKLRCAPTIPYNCFVIRATPASDGQADSAYIEPFSLKSYGNWSLEMKELKERLGWPQADEAGKFYPRKDIDTWYYYMYQPSAQNLSLNKLASHCLGRTVKGDVAVVRSSPEDVDDYEESFTRMDLKKIIDYYKTANSRQVFQQREQARLSRRLGMPADFL
;
A
#
# COMPACT_ATOMS: atom_id res chain seq x y z
N MET A 1 22.25 30.30 18.78
CA MET A 1 20.86 30.60 18.35
C MET A 1 20.58 29.80 17.08
N THR A 2 19.96 28.64 17.26
CA THR A 2 19.83 27.56 16.27
C THR A 2 18.56 27.72 15.44
N ALA A 3 18.62 27.28 14.18
CA ALA A 3 17.60 27.38 13.13
C ALA A 3 16.32 26.56 13.39
N GLN A 4 15.67 26.77 14.54
CA GLN A 4 14.44 26.07 14.94
C GLN A 4 13.14 26.77 14.49
N ASN A 5 13.19 27.99 13.93
CA ASN A 5 11.99 28.82 13.79
C ASN A 5 11.44 29.05 12.38
N ALA A 6 11.95 28.41 11.33
CA ALA A 6 11.45 28.67 9.97
C ALA A 6 10.27 27.79 9.52
N CYS A 7 9.86 26.76 10.27
CA CYS A 7 8.77 25.86 9.88
C CYS A 7 7.48 26.03 10.70
N ARG A 8 7.38 27.11 11.50
CA ARG A 8 6.19 27.45 12.27
C ARG A 8 5.77 28.89 11.96
N THR A 9 5.15 29.11 10.81
CA THR A 9 4.05 30.07 10.60
C THR A 9 3.78 30.27 9.12
N ARG A 10 2.52 30.02 8.74
CA ARG A 10 1.74 30.51 7.58
C ARG A 10 0.90 29.33 7.08
N LEU A 11 -0.26 29.15 7.73
CA LEU A 11 -1.54 29.70 7.27
C LEU A 11 -2.04 28.95 6.05
N TRP A 12 -3.08 28.15 6.31
CA TRP A 12 -4.19 27.84 5.43
C TRP A 12 -4.28 28.75 4.21
N GLN A 13 -3.79 28.28 3.06
CA GLN A 13 -4.29 28.70 1.76
C GLN A 13 -4.42 27.44 0.90
N ILE A 14 -5.67 26.99 0.80
CA ILE A 14 -6.16 26.06 -0.21
C ILE A 14 -6.02 26.79 -1.55
N TRP A 15 -5.19 26.27 -2.45
CA TRP A 15 -5.24 26.61 -3.88
C TRP A 15 -5.29 25.32 -4.71
N PRO A 16 -6.17 25.27 -5.73
CA PRO A 16 -6.31 24.13 -6.63
C PRO A 16 -5.17 24.16 -7.65
N PHE A 17 -4.86 23.02 -8.25
CA PHE A 17 -3.78 22.81 -9.21
C PHE A 17 -2.40 22.58 -8.58
N GLY A 18 -1.96 21.33 -8.68
CA GLY A 18 -0.60 20.94 -8.41
C GLY A 18 0.36 21.70 -9.31
N LEU A 19 1.23 22.49 -8.69
CA LEU A 19 2.50 22.92 -9.24
C LEU A 19 3.52 22.82 -8.10
N LEU A 20 4.58 22.07 -8.38
CA LEU A 20 5.74 21.91 -7.51
C LEU A 20 6.24 23.30 -7.08
N ARG A 21 6.55 23.47 -5.78
CA ARG A 21 7.43 24.55 -5.35
C ARG A 21 8.80 24.34 -6.01
N ILE A 22 9.16 25.26 -6.91
CA ILE A 22 10.43 25.32 -7.65
C ILE A 22 11.61 25.76 -6.75
N ASP A 23 11.41 25.93 -5.44
CA ASP A 23 12.46 26.39 -4.52
C ASP A 23 13.18 25.26 -3.76
N CYS A 24 13.16 24.01 -4.24
CA CYS A 24 14.03 22.96 -3.73
C CYS A 24 15.44 23.11 -4.32
N GLN A 25 16.20 24.08 -3.81
CA GLN A 25 17.53 24.43 -4.30
C GLN A 25 18.53 23.26 -4.20
N LYS A 26 19.31 23.08 -5.27
CA LYS A 26 20.30 22.00 -5.51
C LYS A 26 21.38 21.86 -4.43
N ALA A 27 21.63 22.88 -3.62
CA ALA A 27 22.77 22.92 -2.70
C ALA A 27 22.65 21.91 -1.54
N ASP A 28 21.43 21.54 -1.14
CA ASP A 28 21.18 20.65 0.00
C ASP A 28 20.39 19.38 -0.35
N PHE A 29 20.30 19.01 -1.64
CA PHE A 29 19.47 17.88 -2.08
C PHE A 29 19.75 16.57 -1.34
N LYS A 30 21.01 16.28 -0.95
CA LYS A 30 21.36 15.06 -0.19
C LYS A 30 20.73 15.01 1.20
N VAL A 31 20.59 16.13 1.88
CA VAL A 31 20.01 16.25 3.23
C VAL A 31 18.50 16.53 3.14
N HIS A 32 18.10 17.34 2.17
CA HIS A 32 16.73 17.79 1.94
C HIS A 32 15.83 16.68 1.37
N LYS A 33 16.36 15.79 0.51
CA LYS A 33 15.60 14.62 0.02
C LYS A 33 15.03 13.79 1.17
N LEU A 34 15.78 13.61 2.26
CA LEU A 34 15.32 12.83 3.42
C LEU A 34 14.12 13.48 4.13
N ARG A 35 13.84 14.77 3.87
CA ARG A 35 12.77 15.56 4.50
C ARG A 35 11.71 16.04 3.51
N CYS A 36 11.93 15.96 2.20
CA CYS A 36 10.90 16.16 1.20
C CYS A 36 10.00 14.92 1.11
N ALA A 37 8.70 15.16 1.03
CA ALA A 37 7.67 14.12 0.89
C ALA A 37 7.83 13.07 -0.24
N PRO A 38 8.57 13.28 -1.36
CA PRO A 38 8.69 12.25 -2.39
C PRO A 38 9.79 11.21 -2.12
N THR A 39 10.56 11.30 -1.03
CA THR A 39 11.73 10.41 -0.80
C THR A 39 11.63 9.53 0.43
N ILE A 40 10.52 9.60 1.17
CA ILE A 40 10.14 8.54 2.10
C ILE A 40 9.49 7.45 1.24
N PRO A 41 10.10 6.26 1.10
CA PRO A 41 9.46 5.15 0.39
C PRO A 41 8.10 4.90 1.06
N TYR A 42 7.02 4.98 0.28
CA TYR A 42 5.70 4.73 0.80
C TYR A 42 5.64 3.29 1.32
N ASN A 43 5.17 3.14 2.56
CA ASN A 43 4.99 1.84 3.22
C ASN A 43 3.54 1.36 3.18
N CYS A 44 2.62 2.19 2.67
CA CYS A 44 1.23 1.85 2.44
C CYS A 44 0.68 2.60 1.20
N PHE A 45 -0.33 2.03 0.57
CA PHE A 45 -1.16 2.69 -0.44
C PHE A 45 -2.63 2.46 -0.13
N VAL A 46 -3.47 3.44 -0.42
CA VAL A 46 -4.92 3.27 -0.38
C VAL A 46 -5.42 3.08 -1.82
N ILE A 47 -6.12 1.98 -2.06
CA ILE A 47 -6.91 1.75 -3.27
C ILE A 47 -8.31 2.25 -2.96
N ARG A 48 -8.70 3.38 -3.55
CA ARG A 48 -10.04 3.93 -3.40
C ARG A 48 -11.06 3.06 -4.12
N ALA A 49 -12.27 2.95 -3.58
CA ALA A 49 -13.39 2.33 -4.30
C ALA A 49 -13.93 3.25 -5.43
N THR A 50 -13.80 4.57 -5.23
CA THR A 50 -14.21 5.60 -6.20
C THR A 50 -13.02 6.53 -6.44
N PRO A 51 -12.64 6.83 -7.69
CA PRO A 51 -11.45 7.63 -7.97
C PRO A 51 -11.72 9.11 -7.67
N ALA A 52 -10.68 9.87 -7.32
CA ALA A 52 -10.80 11.29 -7.01
C ALA A 52 -11.05 12.20 -8.24
N SER A 53 -10.93 11.66 -9.45
CA SER A 53 -11.15 12.35 -10.73
C SER A 53 -11.82 11.41 -11.72
N ASP A 54 -12.41 11.93 -12.80
CA ASP A 54 -13.10 11.18 -13.86
C ASP A 54 -12.27 9.98 -14.30
N GLY A 55 -12.60 8.82 -13.74
CA GLY A 55 -11.69 7.68 -13.56
C GLY A 55 -11.32 6.94 -14.84
N GLN A 56 -10.44 7.51 -15.65
CA GLN A 56 -10.01 6.89 -16.90
C GLN A 56 -8.88 5.86 -16.73
N ALA A 57 -8.11 5.91 -15.64
CA ALA A 57 -6.97 5.01 -15.42
C ALA A 57 -6.94 4.46 -13.99
N ASP A 58 -6.61 3.17 -13.85
CA ASP A 58 -6.46 2.48 -12.56
C ASP A 58 -5.57 3.20 -11.57
N SER A 59 -4.50 3.85 -12.04
CA SER A 59 -3.62 4.62 -11.17
C SER A 59 -4.37 5.69 -10.40
N ALA A 60 -5.43 6.28 -10.96
CA ALA A 60 -6.25 7.31 -10.29
C ALA A 60 -6.98 6.80 -9.04
N TYR A 61 -7.08 5.49 -8.85
CA TYR A 61 -7.63 4.87 -7.65
C TYR A 61 -6.56 4.60 -6.58
N ILE A 62 -5.26 4.67 -6.93
CA ILE A 62 -4.17 4.31 -6.02
C ILE A 62 -3.54 5.59 -5.48
N GLU A 63 -3.69 5.79 -4.18
CA GLU A 63 -3.18 6.95 -3.45
C GLU A 63 -2.06 6.53 -2.49
N PRO A 64 -0.94 7.27 -2.45
CA PRO A 64 0.09 7.03 -1.45
C PRO A 64 -0.43 7.31 -0.04
N PHE A 65 -0.11 6.43 0.90
CA PHE A 65 -0.45 6.61 2.30
C PHE A 65 0.73 6.20 3.17
N SER A 66 1.31 7.10 3.95
CA SER A 66 2.39 6.72 4.86
C SER A 66 1.82 6.35 6.22
N LEU A 67 2.01 5.10 6.65
CA LEU A 67 1.76 4.65 8.02
C LEU A 67 2.94 5.04 8.91
N LYS A 68 2.64 5.67 10.06
CA LYS A 68 3.63 5.94 11.10
C LYS A 68 3.89 4.70 11.96
N SER A 69 2.88 3.87 12.11
CA SER A 69 2.90 2.67 12.94
C SER A 69 3.19 1.39 12.16
N TYR A 70 3.83 1.50 11.00
CA TYR A 70 4.16 0.37 10.14
C TYR A 70 4.96 -0.71 10.88
N GLY A 71 4.60 -1.98 10.66
CA GLY A 71 5.18 -3.16 11.31
C GLY A 71 4.49 -3.56 12.61
N ASN A 72 3.57 -2.75 13.14
CA ASN A 72 2.75 -3.11 14.30
C ASN A 72 1.27 -3.18 13.91
N TRP A 73 0.79 -4.38 13.61
CA TRP A 73 -0.57 -4.62 13.12
C TRP A 73 -1.67 -3.91 13.92
N SER A 74 -1.61 -3.94 15.26
CA SER A 74 -2.62 -3.33 16.10
C SER A 74 -2.61 -1.79 15.99
N LEU A 75 -1.42 -1.20 15.92
CA LEU A 75 -1.26 0.25 15.78
C LEU A 75 -1.53 0.73 14.34
N GLU A 76 -1.18 -0.05 13.32
CA GLU A 76 -1.56 0.22 11.93
C GLU A 76 -3.08 0.29 11.79
N MET A 77 -3.81 -0.70 12.32
CA MET A 77 -5.26 -0.73 12.27
C MET A 77 -5.88 0.48 12.98
N LYS A 78 -5.33 0.86 14.14
CA LYS A 78 -5.75 2.06 14.87
C LYS A 78 -5.52 3.33 14.04
N GLU A 79 -4.34 3.47 13.45
CA GLU A 79 -3.97 4.60 12.60
C GLU A 79 -4.87 4.72 11.36
N LEU A 80 -5.19 3.60 10.71
CA LEU A 80 -6.09 3.56 9.56
C LEU A 80 -7.51 4.01 9.94
N LYS A 81 -8.05 3.50 11.05
CA LYS A 81 -9.36 3.94 11.57
C LYS A 81 -9.41 5.44 11.81
N GLU A 82 -8.40 5.98 12.48
CA GLU A 82 -8.33 7.41 12.82
C GLU A 82 -8.15 8.30 11.58
N ARG A 83 -7.23 7.95 10.67
CA ARG A 83 -6.84 8.82 9.56
C ARG A 83 -7.70 8.67 8.31
N LEU A 84 -8.35 7.52 8.11
CA LEU A 84 -9.28 7.29 7.01
C LEU A 84 -10.74 7.37 7.46
N GLY A 85 -10.99 7.62 8.75
CA GLY A 85 -12.34 7.74 9.29
C GLY A 85 -13.12 6.42 9.24
N TRP A 86 -12.44 5.27 9.30
CA TRP A 86 -13.10 3.97 9.30
C TRP A 86 -13.63 3.66 10.71
N PRO A 87 -14.95 3.49 10.90
CA PRO A 87 -15.51 3.20 12.22
C PRO A 87 -14.99 1.88 12.80
N GLN A 88 -14.81 0.89 11.92
CA GLN A 88 -14.22 -0.41 12.17
C GLN A 88 -13.40 -0.82 10.94
N ALA A 89 -12.39 -1.66 11.16
CA ALA A 89 -11.50 -2.12 10.11
C ALA A 89 -11.14 -3.60 10.35
N ASP A 90 -11.09 -4.36 9.26
CA ASP A 90 -10.85 -5.80 9.23
C ASP A 90 -9.79 -6.17 8.20
N GLU A 91 -9.32 -7.41 8.29
CA GLU A 91 -8.52 -8.04 7.24
C GLU A 91 -9.39 -8.32 6.00
N ALA A 92 -9.07 -7.65 4.90
CA ALA A 92 -9.62 -7.96 3.58
C ALA A 92 -8.90 -9.15 2.93
N GLY A 93 -7.68 -9.48 3.36
CA GLY A 93 -6.92 -10.65 2.92
C GLY A 93 -5.53 -10.26 2.43
N LYS A 94 -4.87 -11.20 1.76
CA LYS A 94 -3.52 -11.01 1.22
C LYS A 94 -3.38 -11.56 -0.19
N PHE A 95 -2.45 -10.98 -0.94
CA PHE A 95 -2.10 -11.40 -2.30
C PHE A 95 -0.58 -11.27 -2.50
N TYR A 96 -0.03 -12.07 -3.41
CA TYR A 96 1.41 -12.14 -3.62
C TYR A 96 1.86 -11.19 -4.73
N PRO A 97 3.12 -10.73 -4.72
CA PRO A 97 3.71 -10.07 -5.88
C PRO A 97 3.70 -11.00 -7.11
N ARG A 98 3.82 -10.41 -8.31
CA ARG A 98 3.84 -11.14 -9.59
C ARG A 98 4.99 -12.15 -9.69
N LYS A 99 6.14 -11.84 -9.09
CA LYS A 99 7.34 -12.72 -9.17
C LYS A 99 7.13 -13.99 -8.35
N ASP A 100 7.99 -14.98 -8.56
CA ASP A 100 8.05 -16.22 -7.78
C ASP A 100 8.59 -15.99 -6.36
N ILE A 101 7.94 -15.08 -5.65
CA ILE A 101 8.24 -14.67 -4.29
C ILE A 101 7.07 -15.13 -3.41
N ASP A 102 7.41 -15.93 -2.42
CA ASP A 102 6.50 -16.48 -1.41
C ASP A 102 6.95 -16.11 0.02
N THR A 103 8.05 -15.36 0.16
CA THR A 103 8.62 -14.89 1.43
C THR A 103 7.90 -13.67 2.00
N TRP A 104 7.19 -12.91 1.17
CA TRP A 104 6.36 -11.79 1.59
C TRP A 104 5.12 -11.65 0.71
N TYR A 105 4.12 -10.91 1.20
CA TYR A 105 2.86 -10.64 0.51
C TYR A 105 2.39 -9.20 0.75
N TYR A 106 1.43 -8.77 -0.05
CA TYR A 106 0.65 -7.58 0.22
C TYR A 106 -0.54 -7.95 1.10
N TYR A 107 -0.69 -7.23 2.19
CA TYR A 107 -1.81 -7.38 3.12
C TYR A 107 -2.78 -6.22 2.94
N MET A 108 -4.07 -6.52 2.90
CA MET A 108 -5.14 -5.57 2.64
C MET A 108 -6.03 -5.41 3.87
N TYR A 109 -6.17 -4.16 4.32
CA TYR A 109 -7.16 -3.75 5.32
C TYR A 109 -8.36 -3.13 4.63
N GLN A 110 -9.57 -3.44 5.10
CA GLN A 110 -10.82 -2.83 4.63
C GLN A 110 -11.65 -2.31 5.81
N PRO A 111 -12.50 -1.30 5.60
CA PRO A 111 -13.53 -0.94 6.57
C PRO A 111 -14.58 -2.03 6.71
N SER A 112 -15.09 -2.24 7.93
CA SER A 112 -16.16 -3.22 8.22
C SER A 112 -17.57 -2.68 7.98
N ALA A 113 -17.70 -1.47 7.41
CA ALA A 113 -19.00 -0.83 7.25
C ALA A 113 -19.86 -1.52 6.18
N GLN A 114 -21.16 -1.60 6.46
CA GLN A 114 -22.14 -2.10 5.50
C GLN A 114 -22.45 -1.01 4.45
N ASN A 115 -22.81 -1.42 3.23
CA ASN A 115 -23.20 -0.54 2.12
C ASN A 115 -22.10 0.34 1.48
N LEU A 116 -20.86 -0.13 1.48
CA LEU A 116 -19.78 0.52 0.74
C LEU A 116 -19.79 0.15 -0.76
N SER A 117 -19.26 1.04 -1.60
CA SER A 117 -19.10 0.79 -3.03
C SER A 117 -18.11 -0.34 -3.32
N LEU A 118 -18.30 -1.03 -4.44
CA LEU A 118 -17.40 -2.08 -4.88
C LEU A 118 -16.01 -1.50 -5.20
N ASN A 119 -14.97 -2.06 -4.60
CA ASN A 119 -13.60 -1.78 -4.97
C ASN A 119 -13.14 -2.81 -6.00
N LYS A 120 -13.30 -2.48 -7.29
CA LYS A 120 -13.01 -3.42 -8.39
C LYS A 120 -11.55 -3.87 -8.38
N LEU A 121 -10.61 -2.95 -8.16
CA LEU A 121 -9.18 -3.26 -8.19
C LEU A 121 -8.78 -4.20 -7.05
N ALA A 122 -9.23 -3.92 -5.82
CA ALA A 122 -8.97 -4.82 -4.69
C ALA A 122 -9.66 -6.18 -4.86
N SER A 123 -10.87 -6.19 -5.46
CA SER A 123 -11.60 -7.44 -5.74
C SER A 123 -10.86 -8.33 -6.74
N HIS A 124 -10.23 -7.75 -7.76
CA HIS A 124 -9.36 -8.50 -8.68
C HIS A 124 -8.19 -9.13 -7.93
N CYS A 125 -7.46 -8.36 -7.13
CA CYS A 125 -6.31 -8.88 -6.37
C CYS A 125 -6.66 -10.05 -5.45
N LEU A 126 -7.84 -10.03 -4.83
CA LEU A 126 -8.25 -11.05 -3.85
C LEU A 126 -9.14 -12.15 -4.44
N GLY A 127 -9.59 -12.01 -5.69
CA GLY A 127 -10.49 -12.97 -6.34
C GLY A 127 -11.86 -13.10 -5.66
N ARG A 128 -12.28 -12.09 -4.89
CA ARG A 128 -13.54 -12.04 -4.16
C ARG A 128 -14.07 -10.61 -4.11
N THR A 129 -15.35 -10.45 -3.79
CA THR A 129 -15.95 -9.12 -3.64
C THR A 129 -15.35 -8.37 -2.45
N VAL A 130 -14.74 -7.21 -2.72
CA VAL A 130 -14.18 -6.30 -1.73
C VAL A 130 -14.86 -4.94 -1.86
N LYS A 131 -15.27 -4.34 -0.74
CA LYS A 131 -16.02 -3.08 -0.73
C LYS A 131 -15.28 -2.02 0.10
N GLY A 132 -15.46 -0.76 -0.29
CA GLY A 132 -14.83 0.38 0.36
C GLY A 132 -13.38 0.61 -0.05
N ASP A 133 -12.81 1.67 0.50
CA ASP A 133 -11.39 1.95 0.33
C ASP A 133 -10.56 0.88 1.04
N VAL A 134 -9.45 0.48 0.42
CA VAL A 134 -8.60 -0.59 0.94
C VAL A 134 -7.19 -0.07 1.13
N ALA A 135 -6.62 -0.26 2.33
CA ALA A 135 -5.23 0.05 2.59
C ALA A 135 -4.37 -1.18 2.34
N VAL A 136 -3.28 -1.02 1.62
CA VAL A 136 -2.39 -2.08 1.18
C VAL A 136 -1.00 -1.83 1.76
N VAL A 137 -0.50 -2.80 2.50
CA VAL A 137 0.84 -2.77 3.10
C VAL A 137 1.63 -3.99 2.65
N ARG A 138 2.97 -3.89 2.66
CA ARG A 138 3.81 -5.09 2.57
C ARG A 138 3.88 -5.74 3.94
N SER A 139 3.78 -7.05 3.96
CA SER A 139 3.85 -7.85 5.18
C SER A 139 4.56 -9.16 4.87
N SER A 140 5.10 -9.77 5.91
CA SER A 140 5.78 -11.05 5.86
C SER A 140 5.31 -11.89 7.05
N PRO A 141 5.21 -13.23 6.90
CA PRO A 141 4.92 -14.13 8.00
C PRO A 141 6.10 -14.28 8.98
N GLU A 142 7.30 -13.87 8.57
CA GLU A 142 8.51 -13.79 9.39
C GLU A 142 8.97 -12.33 9.51
N ASP A 143 9.74 -12.00 10.54
CA ASP A 143 10.35 -10.67 10.72
C ASP A 143 11.39 -10.42 9.62
N VAL A 144 10.91 -10.08 8.41
CA VAL A 144 11.74 -9.73 7.26
C VAL A 144 11.88 -8.22 7.25
N ASP A 145 13.02 -7.73 7.71
CA ASP A 145 13.34 -6.30 7.76
C ASP A 145 13.63 -5.70 6.38
N ASP A 146 14.04 -6.52 5.40
CA ASP A 146 14.45 -6.07 4.07
C ASP A 146 13.60 -6.69 2.95
N TYR A 147 12.58 -5.93 2.52
CA TYR A 147 11.89 -6.21 1.26
C TYR A 147 12.73 -5.66 0.11
N GLU A 148 13.47 -6.52 -0.60
CA GLU A 148 14.38 -6.13 -1.70
C GLU A 148 13.71 -5.32 -2.83
N GLU A 149 12.40 -5.41 -2.99
CA GLU A 149 11.67 -4.73 -4.06
C GLU A 149 11.24 -3.30 -3.69
N SER A 150 11.14 -2.43 -4.69
CA SER A 150 10.53 -1.11 -4.51
C SER A 150 9.02 -1.24 -4.28
N PHE A 151 8.48 -0.57 -3.25
CA PHE A 151 7.03 -0.46 -3.06
C PHE A 151 6.55 0.88 -3.62
N THR A 152 6.31 0.90 -4.94
CA THR A 152 5.84 2.09 -5.63
C THR A 152 4.40 1.94 -6.12
N ARG A 153 3.73 3.07 -6.37
CA ARG A 153 2.41 3.11 -7.02
C ARG A 153 2.41 2.37 -8.36
N MET A 154 3.50 2.44 -9.11
CA MET A 154 3.64 1.78 -10.40
C MET A 154 3.77 0.26 -10.27
N ASP A 155 4.46 -0.22 -9.23
CA ASP A 155 4.59 -1.66 -8.97
C ASP A 155 3.24 -2.23 -8.52
N LEU A 156 2.55 -1.54 -7.61
CA LEU A 156 1.19 -1.93 -7.20
C LEU A 156 0.22 -1.96 -8.40
N LYS A 157 0.30 -0.97 -9.30
CA LYS A 157 -0.48 -0.98 -10.55
C LYS A 157 -0.18 -2.21 -11.41
N LYS A 158 1.10 -2.53 -11.65
CA LYS A 158 1.49 -3.71 -12.44
C LYS A 158 0.97 -5.01 -11.83
N ILE A 159 0.91 -5.10 -10.51
CA ILE A 159 0.39 -6.26 -9.80
C ILE A 159 -1.13 -6.35 -9.94
N ILE A 160 -1.84 -5.22 -9.78
CA ILE A 160 -3.28 -5.16 -10.04
C ILE A 160 -3.59 -5.57 -11.49
N ASP A 161 -2.83 -5.06 -12.46
CA ASP A 161 -2.98 -5.42 -13.88
C ASP A 161 -2.77 -6.93 -14.11
N TYR A 162 -1.85 -7.57 -13.40
CA TYR A 162 -1.66 -9.02 -13.44
C TYR A 162 -2.89 -9.78 -12.90
N TYR A 163 -3.43 -9.37 -11.75
CA TYR A 163 -4.58 -10.03 -11.11
C TYR A 163 -5.93 -9.77 -11.80
N LYS A 164 -6.00 -8.87 -12.78
CA LYS A 164 -7.19 -8.77 -13.66
C LYS A 164 -7.40 -10.02 -14.50
N THR A 165 -6.32 -10.72 -14.85
CA THR A 165 -6.36 -11.92 -15.71
C THR A 165 -5.93 -13.19 -14.99
N ALA A 166 -5.09 -13.07 -13.95
CA ALA A 166 -4.67 -14.22 -13.17
C ALA A 166 -5.78 -14.72 -12.24
N ASN A 167 -5.80 -16.02 -11.97
CA ASN A 167 -6.68 -16.58 -10.94
C ASN A 167 -6.06 -16.35 -9.56
N SER A 168 -6.54 -15.34 -8.85
CA SER A 168 -5.98 -14.90 -7.56
C SER A 168 -5.96 -16.00 -6.51
N ARG A 169 -6.98 -16.85 -6.50
CA ARG A 169 -7.07 -18.00 -5.59
C ARG A 169 -6.01 -19.04 -5.89
N GLN A 170 -5.81 -19.37 -7.17
CA GLN A 170 -4.80 -20.34 -7.59
C GLN A 170 -3.38 -19.82 -7.27
N VAL A 171 -3.09 -18.55 -7.59
CA VAL A 171 -1.79 -17.94 -7.28
C VAL A 171 -1.54 -17.97 -5.77
N PHE A 172 -2.53 -17.57 -4.97
CA PHE A 172 -2.41 -17.60 -3.52
C PHE A 172 -2.14 -19.02 -2.99
N GLN A 173 -2.89 -20.02 -3.45
CA GLN A 173 -2.70 -21.41 -3.04
C GLN A 173 -1.32 -21.94 -3.39
N GLN A 174 -0.85 -21.72 -4.62
CA GLN A 174 0.48 -22.14 -5.06
C GLN A 174 1.59 -21.49 -4.23
N ARG A 175 1.46 -20.20 -3.90
CA ARG A 175 2.44 -19.46 -3.12
C ARG A 175 2.46 -19.88 -1.65
N GLU A 176 1.31 -20.06 -1.03
CA GLU A 176 1.24 -20.57 0.34
C GLU A 176 1.77 -22.01 0.44
N GLN A 177 1.48 -22.86 -0.55
CA GLN A 177 2.02 -24.22 -0.61
C GLN A 177 3.55 -24.19 -0.73
N ALA A 178 4.10 -23.42 -1.68
CA ALA A 178 5.56 -23.27 -1.83
C ALA A 178 6.23 -22.77 -0.55
N ARG A 179 5.62 -21.81 0.14
CA ARG A 179 6.09 -21.29 1.42
C ARG A 179 6.10 -22.36 2.51
N LEU A 180 5.01 -23.11 2.65
CA LEU A 180 4.90 -24.17 3.64
C LEU A 180 5.88 -25.31 3.36
N SER A 181 6.03 -25.72 2.10
CA SER A 181 7.00 -26.74 1.69
C SER A 181 8.42 -26.31 2.06
N ARG A 182 8.80 -25.07 1.75
CA ARG A 182 10.12 -24.50 2.13
C ARG A 182 10.33 -24.50 3.64
N ARG A 183 9.33 -24.06 4.41
CA ARG A 183 9.40 -24.03 5.88
C ARG A 183 9.59 -25.43 6.48
N LEU A 184 9.04 -26.45 5.84
CA LEU A 184 9.14 -27.85 6.26
C LEU A 184 10.35 -28.60 5.65
N GLY A 185 11.18 -27.93 4.84
CA GLY A 185 12.32 -28.55 4.16
C GLY A 185 11.93 -29.56 3.07
N MET A 186 10.72 -29.46 2.52
CA MET A 186 10.20 -30.35 1.48
C MET A 186 10.30 -29.70 0.08
N PRO A 187 10.60 -30.44 -0.99
CA PRO A 187 10.56 -29.91 -2.35
C PRO A 187 9.13 -29.47 -2.72
N ALA A 188 9.01 -28.40 -3.49
CA ALA A 188 7.72 -27.82 -3.90
C ALA A 188 6.84 -28.78 -4.74
N ASP A 189 7.44 -29.84 -5.32
CA ASP A 189 6.81 -30.73 -6.30
C ASP A 189 6.14 -31.98 -5.68
N PHE A 190 6.04 -32.07 -4.35
CA PHE A 190 5.60 -33.31 -3.67
C PHE A 190 4.09 -33.48 -3.45
N LEU A 191 3.22 -32.56 -3.90
CA LEU A 191 1.76 -32.66 -3.79
C LEU A 191 1.01 -32.01 -4.96
#